data_AF-A0A6J0YQ62-F1
#
_entry.id   AF-A0A6J0YQ62-F1
#
_cell.length_a   1.000
_cell.length_b   1.000
_cell.length_c   1.000
_cell.angle_alpha   90.00
_cell.angle_beta   90.00
_cell.angle_gamma   90.00
#
_symmetry.space_group_name_H-M   'P 1'
#
loop_
_entity.id
_entity.type
_entity.pdbx_description
1 polymer ?
#
loop_
_entity_poly.entity_id
_entity_poly.type
_entity_poly.pdbx_seq_one_letter_code
_entity_poly.pdbx_strand_id
1 'polypeptide(L)'
;SSSDRESILTILQLLGDLLSVGTDRRIRYMISKGGSEALLRTLVETARTASPDYVILLPLFRLLAKVGLRDKKFGQKALELEALDVTLILARKNLCHSQNLLHCLWALRVFASSVTTGAMLGINGAMELLLKVITPYTQKHTRVISVSPGP
;
A
#
# COMPACT_ATOMS: atom_id res chain seq x y z
N SER A 1 20.36 -12.82 -1.87
CA SER A 1 20.73 -13.83 -2.89
C SER A 1 19.48 -14.24 -3.68
N SER A 2 19.58 -14.97 -4.80
CA SER A 2 18.38 -15.47 -5.53
C SER A 2 17.50 -16.37 -4.65
N SER A 3 18.12 -17.16 -3.77
CA SER A 3 17.44 -18.05 -2.83
C SER A 3 16.54 -17.29 -1.84
N ASP A 4 17.00 -16.14 -1.33
CA ASP A 4 16.22 -15.34 -0.37
C ASP A 4 14.97 -14.77 -1.04
N ARG A 5 15.14 -14.30 -2.28
CA ARG A 5 14.06 -13.73 -3.10
C ARG A 5 12.95 -14.77 -3.35
N GLU A 6 13.31 -15.98 -3.76
CA GLU A 6 12.35 -17.07 -3.99
C GLU A 6 11.64 -17.50 -2.70
N SER A 7 12.38 -17.54 -1.59
CA SER A 7 11.83 -17.86 -0.26
C SER A 7 10.79 -16.83 0.16
N ILE A 8 11.07 -15.53 0.00
CA ILE A 8 10.12 -14.45 0.29
C ILE A 8 8.85 -14.62 -0.56
N LEU A 9 9.00 -14.80 -1.87
CA LEU A 9 7.84 -14.97 -2.77
C LEU A 9 6.98 -16.18 -2.39
N THR A 10 7.61 -17.30 -2.07
CA THR A 10 6.93 -18.51 -1.63
C THR A 10 6.13 -18.27 -0.36
N ILE A 11 6.73 -17.61 0.64
CA ILE A 11 6.06 -17.27 1.90
C ILE A 11 4.88 -16.32 1.65
N LEU A 12 5.07 -15.27 0.85
CA LEU A 12 4.00 -14.32 0.53
C LEU A 12 2.84 -15.00 -0.20
N GLN A 13 3.14 -15.92 -1.13
CA GLN A 13 2.11 -16.69 -1.83
C GLN A 13 1.33 -17.59 -0.86
N LEU A 14 2.02 -18.37 -0.04
CA LEU A 14 1.38 -19.25 0.95
C LEU A 14 0.53 -18.47 1.96
N LEU A 15 1.02 -17.33 2.46
CA LEU A 15 0.24 -16.44 3.30
C LEU A 15 -0.97 -15.87 2.55
N GLY A 16 -0.79 -15.48 1.28
CA GLY A 16 -1.86 -15.02 0.41
C GLY A 16 -3.00 -16.04 0.34
N ASP A 17 -2.66 -17.29 0.08
CA ASP A 17 -3.62 -18.40 -0.08
C ASP A 17 -4.28 -18.75 1.27
N LEU A 18 -3.49 -18.92 2.33
CA LEU A 18 -3.98 -19.28 3.67
C LEU A 18 -4.95 -18.25 4.24
N LEU A 19 -4.69 -16.96 4.00
CA LEU A 19 -5.54 -15.87 4.47
C LEU A 19 -6.72 -15.60 3.52
N SER A 20 -6.70 -16.08 2.28
CA SER A 20 -7.81 -15.92 1.30
C SER A 20 -8.89 -16.97 1.45
N VAL A 21 -8.47 -18.21 1.69
CA VAL A 21 -9.41 -19.31 1.97
C VAL A 21 -9.81 -19.33 3.45
N GLY A 22 -9.04 -18.68 4.31
CA GLY A 22 -9.28 -18.61 5.74
C GLY A 22 -10.36 -17.61 6.16
N THR A 23 -10.97 -17.85 7.31
CA THR A 23 -11.80 -16.84 7.99
C THR A 23 -10.92 -15.75 8.62
N ASP A 24 -11.53 -14.62 8.97
CA ASP A 24 -10.88 -13.53 9.72
C ASP A 24 -10.10 -14.01 10.97
N ARG A 25 -10.46 -15.18 11.52
CA ARG A 25 -9.77 -15.81 12.65
C ARG A 25 -8.28 -16.08 12.35
N ARG A 26 -7.94 -16.51 11.14
CA ARG A 26 -6.54 -16.76 10.75
C ARG A 26 -5.74 -15.46 10.65
N ILE A 27 -6.35 -14.42 10.08
CA ILE A 27 -5.74 -13.08 10.01
C ILE A 27 -5.49 -12.56 11.44
N ARG A 28 -6.50 -12.64 12.33
CA ARG A 28 -6.35 -12.23 13.74
C ARG A 28 -5.28 -13.03 14.48
N TYR A 29 -5.21 -14.34 14.26
CA TYR A 29 -4.17 -15.18 14.84
C TYR A 29 -2.77 -14.74 14.38
N MET A 30 -2.58 -14.52 13.07
CA MET A 30 -1.32 -14.04 12.52
C MET A 30 -0.93 -12.67 13.10
N ILE A 31 -1.88 -11.74 13.23
CA ILE A 31 -1.67 -10.44 13.88
C ILE A 31 -1.23 -10.63 15.34
N SER A 32 -1.88 -11.52 16.10
CA SER A 32 -1.52 -11.80 17.50
C SER A 32 -0.11 -12.39 17.67
N LYS A 33 0.48 -12.90 16.59
CA LYS A 33 1.85 -13.42 16.53
C LYS A 33 2.85 -12.44 15.92
N GLY A 34 2.46 -11.18 15.70
CA GLY A 34 3.33 -10.13 15.16
C GLY A 34 3.50 -10.16 13.64
N GLY A 35 2.65 -10.89 12.91
CA GLY A 35 2.78 -11.03 11.46
C GLY A 35 2.58 -9.72 10.69
N SER A 36 1.76 -8.80 11.20
CA SER A 36 1.61 -7.44 10.64
C SER A 36 2.93 -6.66 10.64
N GLU A 37 3.66 -6.69 11.76
CA GLU A 37 4.94 -6.02 11.94
C GLU A 37 6.01 -6.68 11.08
N ALA A 38 5.99 -8.01 10.96
CA ALA A 38 6.88 -8.74 10.07
C ALA A 38 6.69 -8.31 8.61
N LEU A 39 5.45 -8.25 8.12
CA LEU A 39 5.15 -7.78 6.76
C LEU A 39 5.60 -6.33 6.54
N LEU A 40 5.40 -5.44 7.52
CA LEU A 40 5.84 -4.04 7.45
C LEU A 40 7.36 -3.92 7.40
N ARG A 41 8.10 -4.72 8.19
CA ARG A 41 9.58 -4.76 8.12
C ARG A 41 10.06 -5.26 6.77
N THR A 42 9.48 -6.36 6.27
CA THR A 42 9.80 -6.87 4.92
C THR A 42 9.57 -5.81 3.85
N LEU A 43 8.51 -4.99 3.97
CA LEU A 43 8.27 -3.89 3.04
C LEU A 43 9.41 -2.88 3.08
N VAL A 44 9.77 -2.41 4.27
CA VAL A 44 10.79 -1.39 4.46
C VAL A 44 12.14 -1.87 3.94
N GLU A 45 12.51 -3.12 4.24
CA GLU A 45 13.74 -3.76 3.76
C GLU A 45 13.74 -3.92 2.23
N THR A 46 12.65 -4.43 1.65
CA THR A 46 12.55 -4.66 0.20
C THR A 46 12.50 -3.35 -0.59
N ALA A 47 11.90 -2.30 -0.04
CA ALA A 47 11.72 -1.02 -0.71
C ALA A 47 12.94 -0.10 -0.63
N ARG A 48 13.83 -0.31 0.35
CA ARG A 48 15.05 0.50 0.55
C ARG A 48 16.22 0.09 -0.35
N THR A 49 16.06 -0.96 -1.15
CA THR A 49 17.07 -1.33 -2.15
C THR A 49 17.18 -0.25 -3.24
N ALA A 50 18.35 -0.15 -3.89
CA ALA A 50 18.57 0.81 -4.98
C ALA A 50 17.56 0.65 -6.14
N SER A 51 17.16 -0.60 -6.41
CA SER A 51 16.10 -0.99 -7.33
C SER A 51 15.04 -1.82 -6.58
N PRO A 52 13.92 -1.20 -6.15
CA PRO A 52 12.86 -1.92 -5.46
C PRO A 52 12.30 -3.06 -6.31
N ASP A 53 12.25 -4.28 -5.75
CA ASP A 53 11.77 -5.46 -6.48
C ASP A 53 10.24 -5.54 -6.44
N TYR A 54 9.60 -5.08 -7.52
CA TYR A 54 8.14 -5.10 -7.63
C TYR A 54 7.55 -6.51 -7.70
N VAL A 55 8.32 -7.53 -8.05
CA VAL A 55 7.81 -8.91 -8.00
C VAL A 55 7.51 -9.32 -6.55
N ILE A 56 8.31 -8.84 -5.59
CA ILE A 56 8.04 -9.02 -4.15
C ILE A 56 7.03 -7.98 -3.63
N LEU A 57 7.21 -6.70 -4.00
CA LEU A 57 6.42 -5.61 -3.40
C LEU A 57 4.94 -5.72 -3.72
N LEU A 58 4.56 -6.16 -4.93
CA LEU A 58 3.15 -6.24 -5.30
C LEU A 58 2.35 -7.26 -4.46
N PRO A 59 2.75 -8.54 -4.32
CA PRO A 59 2.06 -9.46 -3.42
C PRO A 59 2.15 -9.02 -1.95
N LEU A 60 3.26 -8.41 -1.54
CA LEU A 60 3.41 -7.87 -0.19
C LEU A 60 2.40 -6.75 0.11
N PHE A 61 2.22 -5.77 -0.79
CA PHE A 61 1.23 -4.71 -0.63
C PHE A 61 -0.20 -5.24 -0.55
N ARG A 62 -0.54 -6.29 -1.32
CA ARG A 62 -1.84 -6.94 -1.24
C ARG A 62 -2.08 -7.56 0.13
N LEU A 63 -1.07 -8.24 0.67
CA LEU A 63 -1.11 -8.81 2.02
C LEU A 63 -1.24 -7.71 3.08
N LEU A 64 -0.45 -6.64 3.00
CA LEU A 64 -0.53 -5.51 3.92
C LEU A 64 -1.93 -4.88 3.92
N ALA A 65 -2.51 -4.62 2.75
CA ALA A 65 -3.86 -4.08 2.63
C ALA A 65 -4.91 -5.02 3.23
N LYS A 66 -4.74 -6.32 3.07
CA LYS A 66 -5.66 -7.33 3.61
C LYS A 66 -5.57 -7.45 5.13
N VAL A 67 -4.35 -7.54 5.65
CA VAL A 67 -4.09 -7.70 7.09
C VAL A 67 -4.40 -6.41 7.84
N GLY A 68 -4.04 -5.26 7.27
CA GLY A 68 -4.28 -3.94 7.85
C GLY A 68 -5.76 -3.62 8.07
N LEU A 69 -6.67 -4.17 7.26
CA LEU A 69 -8.12 -4.06 7.49
C LEU A 69 -8.62 -4.80 8.75
N ARG A 70 -7.78 -5.61 9.40
CA ARG A 70 -8.11 -6.37 10.62
C ARG A 70 -7.21 -6.04 11.80
N ASP A 71 -6.17 -5.25 11.59
CA ASP A 71 -5.28 -4.79 12.65
C ASP A 71 -5.60 -3.33 13.01
N LYS A 72 -6.24 -3.14 14.17
CA LYS A 72 -6.62 -1.80 14.65
C LYS A 72 -5.43 -0.86 14.90
N LYS A 73 -4.23 -1.42 15.09
CA LYS A 73 -3.00 -0.67 15.34
C LYS A 73 -2.11 -0.58 14.10
N PHE A 74 -2.60 -0.99 12.92
CA PHE A 74 -1.77 -1.12 11.73
C PHE A 74 -1.07 0.19 11.33
N GLY A 75 -1.80 1.30 11.30
CA GLY A 75 -1.22 2.61 11.01
C GLY A 75 -0.12 3.02 11.99
N GLN A 76 -0.32 2.74 13.28
CA GLN A 76 0.68 3.05 14.31
C GLN A 76 1.96 2.22 14.11
N LYS A 77 1.81 0.91 13.85
CA LYS A 77 2.94 0.02 13.51
C LYS A 77 3.67 0.47 12.25
N ALA A 78 2.92 0.92 11.24
CA ALA A 78 3.49 1.41 9.98
C ALA A 78 4.26 2.72 10.17
N LEU A 79 3.79 3.58 11.07
CA LEU A 79 4.51 4.80 11.46
C LEU A 79 5.82 4.45 12.21
N GLU A 80 5.73 3.59 13.23
CA GLU A 80 6.89 3.16 14.05
C GLU A 80 7.98 2.46 13.24
N LEU A 81 7.59 1.75 12.17
CA LEU A 81 8.51 1.04 11.28
C LEU A 81 8.90 1.88 10.05
N GLU A 82 8.52 3.16 9.97
CA GLU A 82 8.79 4.06 8.83
C GLU A 82 8.20 3.56 7.48
N ALA A 83 7.28 2.60 7.52
CA ALA A 83 6.63 2.04 6.34
C ALA A 83 5.74 3.06 5.62
N LEU A 84 5.22 4.05 6.36
CA LEU A 84 4.42 5.16 5.83
C LEU A 84 5.21 5.96 4.79
N ASP A 85 6.38 6.46 5.17
CA ASP A 85 7.21 7.31 4.30
C ASP A 85 7.78 6.53 3.12
N VAL A 86 8.24 5.31 3.38
CA VAL A 86 8.71 4.38 2.34
C VAL A 86 7.62 4.14 1.28
N THR A 87 6.38 3.90 1.70
CA THR A 87 5.27 3.67 0.76
C THR A 87 4.88 4.92 0.01
N LEU A 88 4.91 6.10 0.63
CA LEU A 88 4.68 7.37 -0.06
C LEU A 88 5.75 7.65 -1.12
N ILE A 89 7.02 7.37 -0.82
CA ILE A 89 8.12 7.49 -1.78
C ILE A 89 7.89 6.55 -2.97
N LEU A 90 7.54 5.28 -2.72
CA LEU A 90 7.20 4.34 -3.79
C LEU A 90 6.01 4.81 -4.62
N ALA A 91 4.95 5.30 -3.98
CA ALA A 91 3.78 5.82 -4.68
C ALA A 91 4.14 7.00 -5.60
N ARG A 92 4.95 7.95 -5.12
CA ARG A 92 5.44 9.08 -5.92
C ARG A 92 6.27 8.64 -7.12
N LYS A 93 7.12 7.61 -6.97
CA LYS A 93 7.92 7.04 -8.07
C LYS A 93 7.08 6.30 -9.12
N ASN A 94 5.84 5.92 -8.79
CA ASN A 94 4.98 5.11 -9.66
C ASN A 94 3.77 5.87 -10.22
N LEU A 95 3.77 7.20 -10.25
CA LEU A 95 2.64 7.98 -10.79
C LEU A 95 2.26 7.58 -12.24
N CYS A 96 3.22 7.14 -13.05
CA CYS A 96 2.99 6.65 -14.42
C CYS A 96 2.75 5.13 -14.53
N HIS A 97 2.92 4.37 -13.43
CA HIS A 97 2.77 2.91 -13.38
C HIS A 97 1.52 2.56 -12.56
N SER A 98 0.36 2.61 -13.20
CA SER A 98 -0.96 2.53 -12.54
C SER A 98 -1.13 1.33 -11.60
N GLN A 99 -0.62 0.15 -11.99
CA GLN A 99 -0.70 -1.05 -11.17
C GLN A 99 0.15 -0.96 -9.88
N ASN A 100 1.39 -0.47 -9.99
CA ASN A 100 2.26 -0.29 -8.84
C ASN A 100 1.71 0.78 -7.88
N LEU A 101 1.24 1.89 -8.45
CA LEU A 101 0.59 2.96 -7.72
C LEU A 101 -0.65 2.47 -6.97
N LEU A 102 -1.52 1.70 -7.64
CA LEU A 102 -2.74 1.14 -7.03
C LEU A 102 -2.41 0.34 -5.77
N HIS A 103 -1.39 -0.52 -5.84
CA HIS A 103 -0.97 -1.33 -4.70
C HIS A 103 -0.37 -0.49 -3.56
N CYS A 104 0.39 0.56 -3.88
CA CYS A 104 0.84 1.52 -2.85
C CYS A 104 -0.36 2.24 -2.19
N LEU A 105 -1.35 2.67 -2.98
CA LEU A 105 -2.55 3.34 -2.46
C LEU A 105 -3.39 2.43 -1.56
N TRP A 106 -3.49 1.14 -1.86
CA TRP A 106 -4.16 0.17 -0.98
C TRP A 106 -3.50 0.07 0.40
N ALA A 107 -2.17 0.11 0.45
CA ALA A 107 -1.42 0.12 1.70
C ALA A 107 -1.57 1.46 2.44
N LEU A 108 -1.44 2.60 1.75
CA LEU A 108 -1.63 3.92 2.36
C LEU A 108 -3.03 4.07 2.98
N ARG A 109 -4.07 3.51 2.35
CA ARG A 109 -5.42 3.47 2.92
C ARG A 109 -5.47 2.80 4.28
N VAL A 110 -4.78 1.67 4.47
CA VAL A 110 -4.79 0.96 5.76
C VAL A 110 -3.81 1.57 6.77
N PHE A 111 -2.83 2.36 6.32
CA PHE A 111 -2.00 3.16 7.23
C PHE A 111 -2.78 4.33 7.84
N ALA A 112 -3.77 4.86 7.12
CA ALA A 112 -4.71 5.87 7.60
C ALA A 112 -5.77 5.29 8.57
N SER A 113 -5.40 4.33 9.44
CA SER A 113 -6.33 3.66 10.35
C SER A 113 -6.72 4.47 11.59
N SER A 114 -6.06 5.61 11.85
CA SER A 114 -6.38 6.52 12.95
C SER A 114 -6.24 7.98 12.51
N VAL A 115 -6.82 8.89 13.29
CA VAL A 115 -6.68 10.34 13.04
C VAL A 115 -5.21 10.76 13.06
N THR A 116 -4.44 10.25 14.03
CA THR A 116 -3.01 10.56 14.17
C THR A 116 -2.22 10.12 12.94
N THR A 117 -2.40 8.89 12.47
CA THR A 117 -1.63 8.39 11.33
C THR A 117 -2.11 8.99 10.01
N GLY A 118 -3.41 9.33 9.90
CA GLY A 118 -3.96 10.13 8.81
C GLY A 118 -3.38 11.55 8.75
N ALA A 119 -3.23 12.22 9.89
CA ALA A 119 -2.58 13.52 9.96
C ALA A 119 -1.11 13.44 9.53
N MET A 120 -0.37 12.42 10.00
CA MET A 120 1.01 12.19 9.57
C MET A 120 1.12 11.92 8.06
N LEU A 121 0.21 11.15 7.47
CA LEU A 121 0.15 10.98 6.00
C LEU A 121 -0.03 12.33 5.30
N GLY A 122 -0.95 13.18 5.79
CA GLY A 122 -1.20 14.52 5.26
C GLY A 122 0.05 15.39 5.30
N ILE A 123 0.72 15.46 6.45
CA ILE A 123 1.97 16.19 6.65
C ILE A 123 3.07 15.71 5.69
N ASN A 124 3.16 14.40 5.44
CA ASN A 124 4.14 13.79 4.52
C ASN A 124 3.75 13.88 3.03
N GLY A 125 2.79 14.74 2.69
CA GLY A 125 2.43 15.06 1.31
C GLY A 125 1.51 14.02 0.65
N ALA A 126 0.79 13.19 1.42
CA ALA A 126 -0.19 12.27 0.86
C ALA A 126 -1.31 13.01 0.10
N MET A 127 -1.73 14.18 0.58
CA MET A 127 -2.77 14.98 -0.09
C MET A 127 -2.32 15.46 -1.48
N GLU A 128 -1.08 15.95 -1.58
CA GLU A 128 -0.50 16.37 -2.86
C GLU A 128 -0.41 15.19 -3.84
N LEU A 129 0.01 14.02 -3.35
CA LEU A 129 0.03 12.80 -4.15
C LEU A 129 -1.37 12.45 -4.66
N LEU A 130 -2.39 12.46 -3.80
CA LEU A 130 -3.76 12.14 -4.21
C LEU A 130 -4.27 13.14 -5.26
N LEU A 131 -4.01 14.44 -5.09
CA LEU A 131 -4.36 15.45 -6.08
C LEU A 131 -3.73 15.16 -7.44
N LYS A 132 -2.44 14.82 -7.50
CA LYS A 132 -1.77 14.43 -8.74
C LYS A 132 -2.41 13.21 -9.40
N VAL A 133 -2.87 12.23 -8.60
CA VAL A 133 -3.50 11.01 -9.10
C VAL A 133 -4.92 11.28 -9.64
N ILE A 134 -5.72 12.10 -8.98
CA ILE A 134 -7.13 12.33 -9.37
C ILE A 134 -7.32 13.42 -10.42
N THR A 135 -6.45 14.43 -10.48
CA THR A 135 -6.59 15.60 -11.37
C THR A 135 -6.78 15.23 -12.86
N PRO A 136 -6.03 14.26 -13.42
CA PRO A 136 -6.24 13.86 -14.82
C PRO A 136 -7.65 13.33 -15.10
N TYR A 137 -8.32 12.77 -14.08
CA TYR A 137 -9.68 12.25 -14.22
C TYR A 137 -10.71 13.35 -14.06
N THR A 138 -10.53 14.32 -13.16
CA THR A 138 -11.48 15.42 -13.02
C THR A 138 -11.53 16.25 -14.29
N GLN A 139 -10.38 16.65 -14.85
CA GLN A 139 -10.30 17.46 -16.08
C GLN A 139 -10.88 16.77 -17.32
N LYS A 140 -10.72 15.44 -17.46
CA LYS A 140 -11.28 14.68 -18.58
C LYS A 140 -12.81 14.63 -18.56
N HIS A 141 -13.42 14.58 -17.38
CA HIS A 141 -14.88 14.57 -17.26
C HIS A 141 -15.50 15.98 -17.32
N THR A 142 -14.74 17.04 -17.02
CA THR A 142 -15.24 18.42 -17.17
C THR A 142 -15.27 18.88 -18.63
N ARG A 143 -14.34 18.41 -19.48
CA ARG A 143 -14.29 18.76 -20.91
C ARG A 143 -15.48 18.25 -21.73
N VAL A 144 -16.27 17.30 -21.21
CA VAL A 144 -17.46 16.77 -21.90
C VAL A 144 -18.70 17.69 -21.70
N ILE A 145 -18.61 18.72 -20.87
CA ILE A 145 -19.65 19.74 -20.69
C ILE A 145 -19.25 21.03 -21.39
N SER A 146 -18.87 20.95 -22.67
CA SER A 146 -18.94 22.13 -23.55
C SER A 146 -20.23 22.05 -24.33
N VAL A 147 -21.27 22.73 -23.84
CA VAL A 147 -22.47 23.02 -24.63
C VAL A 147 -22.02 23.87 -25.81
N SER A 148 -22.06 23.31 -27.01
CA SER A 148 -21.93 24.08 -28.24
C SER A 148 -23.09 25.09 -28.28
N PRO A 149 -22.85 26.41 -28.47
CA PRO A 149 -23.95 27.30 -28.80
C PRO A 149 -24.50 26.85 -30.15
N GLY A 150 -25.78 26.46 -30.16
CA GLY A 150 -26.50 26.11 -31.38
C GLY A 150 -26.56 27.30 -32.35
N PRO A 151 -26.79 27.01 -33.64
CA PRO A 151 -26.70 27.96 -34.75
C PRO A 151 -27.68 29.13 -34.66
#